data_AF-A0A699Y9L0-F1
#
_entry.id   AF-A0A699Y9L0-F1
#
_cell.length_a   1.000
_cell.length_b   1.000
_cell.length_c   1.000
_cell.angle_alpha   90.00
_cell.angle_beta   90.00
_cell.angle_gamma   90.00
#
_symmetry.space_group_name_H-M   'P 1'
#
loop_
_entity.id
_entity.type
_entity.pdbx_description
1 polymer ?
#
loop_
_entity_poly.entity_id
_entity_poly.type
_entity_poly.pdbx_seq_one_letter_code
_entity_poly.pdbx_strand_id
1 'polypeptide(L)' 'MHSLLLQHQALLVQQQREEQGSLTHFEVLTALAFRHFADAGVQVAVVETGLGGATDATNVFSPDNLALAVITALGW' A
#
# COMPACT_ATOMS: atom_id res chain seq x y z
N MET A 1 4.71 -1.87 13.28
CA MET A 1 4.22 -2.68 12.14
C MET A 1 3.49 -3.95 12.57
N HIS A 2 4.09 -4.82 13.39
CA HIS A 2 3.43 -6.06 13.87
C HIS A 2 2.10 -5.82 14.62
N SER A 3 2.03 -4.78 15.47
CA SER A 3 0.78 -4.38 16.17
C SER A 3 -0.33 -3.92 15.21
N LEU A 4 0.03 -3.19 14.14
CA LEU A 4 -0.94 -2.59 13.20
C LEU A 4 -1.58 -3.68 12.32
N LEU A 5 -0.76 -4.61 11.83
CA LEU A 5 -1.24 -5.78 11.08
C LEU A 5 -2.17 -6.64 11.94
N LEU A 6 -1.80 -6.91 13.19
CA LEU A 6 -2.66 -7.66 14.12
C LEU A 6 -3.98 -6.92 14.41
N GLN A 7 -3.95 -5.59 14.54
CA GLN A 7 -5.16 -4.77 14.74
C GLN A 7 -6.10 -4.79 13.52
N HIS A 8 -5.57 -4.94 12.31
CA HIS A 8 -6.36 -4.91 11.08
C HIS A 8 -6.52 -6.27 10.38
N GLN A 9 -6.00 -7.37 10.95
CA GLN A 9 -6.10 -8.72 10.36
C GLN A 9 -7.55 -9.16 10.11
N ALA A 10 -8.45 -8.91 11.06
CA ALA A 10 -9.86 -9.24 10.89
C ALA A 10 -10.49 -8.45 9.73
N LEU A 11 -10.11 -7.17 9.60
CA LEU A 11 -10.60 -6.30 8.54
C LEU A 11 -10.02 -6.69 7.17
N LEU A 12 -8.74 -7.05 7.11
CA LEU A 12 -8.10 -7.59 5.90
C LEU A 12 -8.82 -8.86 5.41
N VAL A 13 -9.07 -9.82 6.31
CA VAL A 13 -9.77 -11.07 5.99
C VAL A 13 -11.22 -10.81 5.59
N GLN A 14 -11.90 -9.84 6.22
CA GLN A 14 -13.26 -9.47 5.89
C GLN A 14 -13.36 -8.77 4.53
N GLN A 15 -12.49 -7.80 4.26
CA GLN A 15 -12.45 -7.10 2.98
C GLN A 15 -12.15 -8.05 1.82
N GLN A 16 -11.24 -9.01 1.98
CA GLN A 16 -11.02 -10.03 0.96
C GLN A 16 -12.24 -10.92 0.68
N ARG A 17 -13.06 -11.21 1.71
CA ARG A 17 -14.30 -11.97 1.54
C ARG A 17 -15.38 -11.13 0.85
N GLU A 18 -15.48 -9.85 1.18
CA GLU A 18 -16.43 -8.91 0.57
C GLU A 18 -16.11 -8.65 -0.90
N GLU A 19 -14.81 -8.58 -1.23
CA GLU A 19 -14.26 -8.47 -2.58
C GLU A 19 -14.32 -9.81 -3.36
N GLN A 20 -14.85 -10.89 -2.77
CA GLN A 20 -14.89 -12.24 -3.38
C GLN A 20 -13.52 -12.74 -3.87
N GLY A 21 -12.42 -12.24 -3.28
CA GLY A 21 -11.06 -12.54 -3.70
C GLY A 21 -10.58 -11.80 -4.96
N SER A 22 -11.28 -10.76 -5.42
CA SER A 22 -10.82 -9.88 -6.51
C SER A 22 -9.51 -9.16 -6.16
N LEU A 23 -9.31 -8.83 -4.88
CA LEU A 23 -8.12 -8.14 -4.37
C LEU A 23 -7.18 -9.09 -3.62
N THR A 24 -5.90 -8.95 -3.91
CA THR A 24 -4.79 -9.62 -3.22
C THR A 24 -4.59 -9.06 -1.81
N HIS A 25 -3.94 -9.83 -0.94
CA HIS A 25 -3.55 -9.36 0.40
C HIS A 25 -2.72 -8.07 0.34
N PHE A 26 -1.85 -7.95 -0.66
CA PHE A 26 -0.98 -6.80 -0.81
C PHE A 26 -1.76 -5.54 -1.22
N GLU A 27 -2.76 -5.67 -2.10
CA GLU A 27 -3.63 -4.54 -2.48
C GLU A 27 -4.43 -4.02 -1.29
N VAL A 28 -5.06 -4.90 -0.50
CA VAL A 28 -5.81 -4.48 0.68
C VAL A 28 -4.88 -3.84 1.73
N LEU A 29 -3.70 -4.42 1.96
CA LEU A 29 -2.73 -3.85 2.89
C LEU A 29 -2.23 -2.48 2.43
N THR A 30 -1.98 -2.31 1.14
CA THR A 30 -1.55 -1.04 0.54
C THR A 30 -2.61 0.04 0.73
N ALA A 31 -3.88 -0.29 0.47
CA ALA A 31 -4.99 0.63 0.70
C ALA A 31 -5.12 1.04 2.18
N LEU A 32 -4.97 0.08 3.11
CA LEU A 32 -4.98 0.37 4.55
C LEU A 32 -3.80 1.24 4.98
N ALA A 33 -2.61 1.04 4.42
CA ALA A 33 -1.45 1.86 4.71
C ALA A 33 -1.68 3.32 4.29
N PHE A 34 -2.20 3.55 3.08
CA PHE A 34 -2.54 4.90 2.61
C PHE A 34 -3.63 5.56 3.45
N ARG A 35 -4.66 4.79 3.85
CA ARG A 35 -5.68 5.30 4.77
C ARG A 35 -5.07 5.68 6.13
N HIS A 36 -4.19 4.85 6.67
CA HIS A 36 -3.53 5.12 7.94
C HIS A 36 -2.67 6.39 7.88
N PHE A 37 -1.92 6.61 6.79
CA PHE A 37 -1.15 7.84 6.59
C PHE A 37 -2.05 9.08 6.50
N ALA A 38 -3.18 8.98 5.80
CA ALA A 38 -4.16 10.05 5.72
C ALA A 38 -4.78 10.37 7.10
N ASP A 39 -5.20 9.35 7.85
CA ASP A 39 -5.78 9.51 9.19
C ASP A 39 -4.76 10.08 10.20
N ALA A 40 -3.48 9.72 10.05
CA ALA A 40 -2.39 10.27 10.85
C ALA A 40 -1.99 11.70 10.44
N GLY A 41 -2.51 12.22 9.33
CA GLY A 41 -2.22 13.56 8.82
C GLY A 41 -0.75 13.78 8.46
N VAL A 42 -0.06 12.74 7.97
CA VAL A 42 1.36 12.85 7.61
C VAL A 42 1.55 13.83 6.46
N GLN A 43 2.61 14.64 6.52
CA GLN A 43 2.90 15.60 5.45
C GLN A 43 3.62 14.92 4.27
N VAL A 44 4.34 13.84 4.55
CA VAL A 44 5.06 13.03 3.56
C VAL A 44 4.93 11.57 3.95
N ALA A 45 4.60 10.71 2.97
CA ALA A 45 4.66 9.25 3.10
C ALA A 45 5.77 8.71 2.19
N VAL A 46 6.60 7.83 2.73
CA VAL A 46 7.57 7.06 1.94
C VAL A 46 6.97 5.68 1.71
N VAL A 47 6.81 5.31 0.44
CA VAL A 47 6.14 4.08 0.03
C VAL A 47 7.13 3.25 -0.77
N GLU A 48 7.46 2.08 -0.24
CA GLU A 48 8.27 1.09 -0.95
C GLU A 48 7.38 0.27 -1.87
N THR A 49 7.78 0.12 -3.13
CA THR A 49 7.10 -0.76 -4.10
C THR A 49 7.21 -2.21 -3.66
N GLY A 50 6.11 -2.97 -3.73
CA GLY A 50 6.10 -4.40 -3.38
C GLY A 50 6.89 -5.24 -4.38
N LEU A 51 6.54 -5.17 -5.67
CA LEU A 51 7.24 -5.83 -6.75
C LEU A 51 7.28 -4.97 -8.02
N GLY A 52 8.49 -4.69 -8.50
CA GLY A 52 8.70 -3.91 -9.71
C GLY A 52 8.27 -2.46 -9.53
N GLY A 53 7.10 -2.09 -10.06
CA GLY A 53 6.56 -0.73 -9.91
C GLY A 53 5.38 -0.46 -10.83
N ALA A 54 5.52 -0.69 -12.14
CA ALA A 54 4.49 -0.31 -13.12
C ALA A 54 3.09 -0.91 -12.83
N THR A 55 3.06 -2.15 -12.35
CA THR A 55 1.83 -2.89 -12.00
C THR A 55 1.72 -3.16 -10.50
N ASP A 56 2.54 -2.50 -9.68
CA ASP A 56 2.49 -2.68 -8.23
C ASP A 56 1.30 -1.94 -7.63
N ALA A 57 0.68 -2.49 -6.57
CA ALA A 57 -0.48 -1.87 -5.92
C ALA A 57 -0.19 -0.47 -5.35
N THR A 58 1.08 -0.15 -5.12
CA THR A 58 1.50 1.19 -4.64
C THR A 58 1.48 2.26 -5.72
N ASN A 59 1.43 1.88 -7.01
CA ASN A 59 1.55 2.80 -8.14
C ASN A 59 0.19 3.41 -8.55
N VAL A 60 -0.44 4.12 -7.62
CA VAL A 60 -1.77 4.74 -7.80
C VAL A 60 -1.73 6.28 -7.83
N PHE A 61 -0.55 6.87 -7.73
CA PHE A 61 -0.36 8.31 -7.60
C PHE A 61 -0.34 9.00 -8.97
N SER A 62 -1.05 10.12 -9.07
CA SER A 62 -0.91 11.04 -10.20
C SER A 62 0.42 11.81 -10.12
N PRO A 63 0.97 12.30 -11.24
CA PRO A 63 2.18 13.11 -11.24
C PRO A 63 2.11 14.32 -10.29
N ASP A 64 0.94 14.93 -10.17
CA ASP A 64 0.72 16.11 -9.30
C ASP A 64 0.85 15.80 -7.81
N ASN A 65 0.65 14.54 -7.41
CA ASN A 65 0.70 14.09 -6.02
C ASN A 65 1.99 13.32 -5.69
N LEU A 66 2.91 13.18 -6.67
CA LEU A 66 4.16 12.44 -6.52
C LEU A 66 5.34 13.40 -6.43
N ALA A 67 5.89 13.55 -5.23
CA ALA A 67 7.04 14.44 -5.02
C ALA A 67 8.34 13.90 -5.65
N LEU A 68 8.56 12.59 -5.58
CA LEU A 68 9.78 11.93 -6.07
C LEU A 68 9.53 10.44 -6.32
N ALA A 69 10.09 9.92 -7.41
CA ALA A 69 10.25 8.48 -7.65
C ALA A 69 11.73 8.11 -7.56
N VAL A 70 12.05 7.04 -6.83
CA VAL A 70 13.42 6.55 -6.64
C VAL A 70 13.52 5.13 -7.16
N ILE A 71 14.43 4.90 -8.11
CA ILE A 71 14.83 3.56 -8.55
C ILE A 71 16.22 3.31 -7.99
N THR A 72 16.34 2.36 -7.07
CA THR A 72 17.61 1.96 -6.48
C THR A 72 18.40 1.06 -7.44
N ALA A 73 19.53 0.50 -6.99
CA ALA A 73 20.34 -0.38 -7.81
C ALA A 73 19.52 -1.61 -8.26
N LEU A 74 19.52 -1.85 -9.57
CA LEU A 74 18.92 -3.04 -10.16
C LEU A 74 19.96 -4.16 -10.21
N GLY A 75 19.61 -5.31 -9.64
CA GLY A 75 20.41 -6.54 -9.69
C GLY A 75 19.96 -7.48 -10.81
N TRP A 76 20.80 -8.48 -11.11
CA TRP A 76 20.51 -9.59 -12.01
C TRP A 76 20.57 -10.91 -11.24
#